data_AF-M4U9C6-F1
#
_entry.id   AF-M4U9C6-F1
#
_cell.length_a   1.000
_cell.length_b   1.000
_cell.length_c   1.000
_cell.angle_alpha   90.00
_cell.angle_beta   90.00
_cell.angle_gamma   90.00
#
_symmetry.space_group_name_H-M   'P 1'
#
loop_
_entity.id
_entity.type
_entity.pdbx_description
1 polymer ?
#
loop_
_entity_poly.entity_id
_entity_poly.type
_entity_poly.pdbx_seq_one_letter_code
_entity_poly.pdbx_strand_id
1 'polypeptide(L)'
;MLTGCGSSTQEDQLTWLSGWDSQYEAKIKMMNVCYKEAGVHKDTKRISKSQQEVINKCEFVYITEQADNDGISLDMETLKNNVMQF
;
A
#
# COMPACT_ATOMS: atom_id res chain seq x y z
N MET A 1 -7.51 20.86 -20.03
CA MET A 1 -8.06 19.52 -19.76
C MET A 1 -8.67 19.56 -18.38
N LEU A 2 -9.97 19.31 -18.27
CA LEU A 2 -10.66 19.15 -16.99
C LEU A 2 -10.27 17.76 -16.46
N THR A 3 -9.26 17.68 -15.59
CA THR A 3 -8.98 16.48 -14.80
C THR A 3 -10.19 16.25 -13.92
N GLY A 4 -11.05 15.31 -14.32
CA GLY A 4 -12.21 14.93 -13.55
C GLY A 4 -11.76 14.41 -12.19
N CYS A 5 -12.01 15.19 -11.14
CA CYS A 5 -12.06 14.72 -9.77
C CYS A 5 -13.27 13.78 -9.62
N GLY A 6 -13.23 12.62 -10.28
CA GLY A 6 -14.17 11.54 -10.06
C GLY A 6 -13.59 10.65 -8.97
N SER A 7 -14.19 10.68 -7.78
CA SER A 7 -13.91 9.67 -6.76
C SER A 7 -14.13 8.28 -7.36
N SER A 8 -13.13 7.39 -7.29
CA SER A 8 -13.29 6.00 -7.72
C SER A 8 -14.40 5.33 -6.91
N THR A 9 -15.22 4.51 -7.56
CA THR A 9 -16.27 3.78 -6.85
C THR A 9 -15.65 2.72 -5.94
N GLN A 10 -16.39 2.27 -4.92
CA GLN A 10 -15.91 1.19 -4.04
C GLN A 10 -15.56 -0.09 -4.83
N GLU A 11 -16.30 -0.39 -5.90
CA GLU A 11 -16.03 -1.53 -6.78
C GLU A 11 -14.70 -1.37 -7.54
N ASP A 12 -14.41 -0.17 -8.05
CA ASP A 12 -13.14 0.12 -8.72
C ASP A 12 -11.96 -0.04 -7.76
N GLN A 13 -12.11 0.47 -6.54
CA GLN A 13 -11.09 0.35 -5.50
C GLN A 13 -10.82 -1.11 -5.11
N LEU A 14 -11.88 -1.91 -4.90
CA LEU A 14 -11.74 -3.33 -4.55
C LEU A 14 -11.16 -4.15 -5.71
N THR A 15 -11.54 -3.84 -6.94
CA THR A 15 -11.00 -4.49 -8.15
C THR A 15 -9.51 -4.20 -8.28
N TRP A 16 -9.11 -2.94 -8.12
CA TRP A 16 -7.71 -2.55 -8.16
C TRP A 16 -6.91 -3.22 -7.05
N LEU A 17 -7.42 -3.26 -5.81
CA LEU A 17 -6.77 -3.92 -4.68
C LEU A 17 -6.59 -5.42 -4.90
N SER A 18 -7.58 -6.11 -5.46
CA SER A 18 -7.48 -7.52 -5.83
C SER A 18 -6.39 -7.74 -6.90
N GLY A 19 -6.32 -6.86 -7.89
CA GLY A 19 -5.25 -6.85 -8.89
C GLY A 19 -3.88 -6.63 -8.26
N TRP A 20 -3.75 -5.64 -7.38
CA TRP A 20 -2.52 -5.35 -6.64
C TRP A 20 -2.06 -6.54 -5.80
N ASP A 21 -2.97 -7.22 -5.11
CA ASP A 21 -2.63 -8.39 -4.29
C ASP A 21 -1.98 -9.52 -5.10
N SER A 22 -2.38 -9.65 -6.37
CA SER A 22 -1.81 -10.62 -7.32
C SER A 22 -0.44 -10.23 -7.89
N GLN A 23 0.01 -8.98 -7.73
CA GLN A 23 1.30 -8.50 -8.24
C GLN A 23 2.46 -8.85 -7.31
N TYR A 24 2.85 -10.13 -7.31
CA TYR A 24 3.88 -10.65 -6.41
C TYR A 24 5.21 -9.87 -6.45
N GLU A 25 5.73 -9.55 -7.64
CA GLU A 25 7.00 -8.83 -7.79
C GLU A 25 6.92 -7.39 -7.25
N ALA A 26 5.81 -6.69 -7.53
CA ALA A 26 5.58 -5.34 -7.03
C ALA A 26 5.47 -5.34 -5.50
N LYS A 27 4.80 -6.33 -4.91
CA LYS A 27 4.71 -6.51 -3.46
C LYS A 27 6.07 -6.76 -2.83
N ILE A 28 6.91 -7.63 -3.40
CA ILE A 28 8.29 -7.83 -2.88
C ILE A 28 9.08 -6.54 -2.92
N LYS A 29 8.97 -5.78 -4.03
CA LYS A 29 9.66 -4.49 -4.16
C LYS A 29 9.20 -3.50 -3.09
N MET A 30 7.90 -3.37 -2.88
CA MET A 30 7.30 -2.56 -1.81
C MET A 30 7.83 -2.99 -0.44
N MET A 31 7.75 -4.29 -0.10
CA MET A 31 8.22 -4.82 1.18
C MET A 31 9.69 -4.47 1.43
N ASN A 32 10.56 -4.61 0.42
CA ASN A 32 11.98 -4.30 0.55
C ASN A 32 12.21 -2.79 0.79
N VAL A 33 11.44 -1.92 0.13
CA VAL A 33 11.50 -0.48 0.35
C VAL A 33 11.05 -0.15 1.77
N CYS A 34 9.92 -0.68 2.21
CA CYS A 34 9.34 -0.39 3.52
C CYS A 34 10.16 -0.97 4.68
N TYR A 35 10.76 -2.15 4.52
CA TYR A 35 11.73 -2.67 5.47
C TYR A 35 12.97 -1.78 5.57
N LYS A 36 13.48 -1.28 4.45
CA LYS A 36 14.62 -0.35 4.47
C LYS A 36 14.26 0.96 5.17
N GLU A 37 13.08 1.51 4.91
CA GLU A 37 12.59 2.74 5.54
C GLU A 37 12.39 2.58 7.05
N ALA A 38 11.89 1.43 7.49
CA ALA A 38 11.77 1.06 8.90
C ALA A 38 13.10 0.65 9.56
N GLY A 39 14.22 0.66 8.83
CA GLY A 39 15.51 0.22 9.35
C GLY A 39 15.55 -1.28 9.72
N VAL A 40 14.71 -2.09 9.09
CA VAL A 40 14.70 -3.55 9.25
C VAL A 40 15.82 -4.13 8.38
N HIS A 41 16.80 -4.75 9.04
CA HIS A 41 17.87 -5.47 8.38
C HIS A 41 17.41 -6.88 8.00
N LYS A 42 18.04 -7.45 6.96
CA LYS A 42 17.79 -8.83 6.50
C LYS A 42 18.01 -9.90 7.60
N ASP A 43 18.82 -9.59 8.61
CA ASP A 43 19.15 -10.49 9.72
C ASP A 43 18.21 -10.30 10.93
N THR A 44 17.28 -9.34 10.85
CA THR A 44 16.31 -9.03 11.89
C THR A 44 15.32 -10.17 12.02
N LYS A 45 15.41 -10.91 13.14
CA LYS A 45 14.49 -12.03 13.46
C LYS A 45 13.13 -11.58 14.00
N ARG A 46 13.02 -10.32 14.43
CA ARG A 46 11.80 -9.74 15.01
C ARG A 46 11.69 -8.26 14.66
N ILE A 47 10.54 -7.87 14.15
CA ILE A 47 10.19 -6.47 13.87
C ILE A 47 9.62 -5.87 15.17
N SER A 48 10.11 -4.72 15.59
CA SER A 48 9.54 -4.01 16.75
C SER A 48 8.20 -3.36 16.39
N LYS A 49 7.40 -2.98 17.39
CA LYS A 49 6.15 -2.23 17.15
C LYS A 49 6.39 -0.93 16.37
N SER A 50 7.44 -0.17 16.73
CA SER A 50 7.78 1.07 16.02
C SER A 50 8.20 0.83 14.58
N GLN A 51 8.90 -0.26 14.29
CA GLN A 51 9.25 -0.63 12.92
C GLN A 51 8.01 -1.07 12.14
N GLN A 52 7.10 -1.82 12.76
CA GLN A 52 5.84 -2.22 12.13
C GLN A 52 4.97 -1.00 11.77
N GLU A 53 4.91 0.01 12.64
CA GLU A 53 4.19 1.26 12.35
C GLU A 53 4.77 1.99 11.13
N VAL A 54 6.10 2.03 11.00
CA VAL A 54 6.78 2.63 9.83
C VAL A 54 6.51 1.81 8.57
N ILE A 55 6.56 0.47 8.66
CA ILE A 55 6.24 -0.43 7.55
C ILE A 55 4.81 -0.19 7.07
N ASN A 56 3.83 -0.25 7.98
CA ASN A 56 2.42 -0.07 7.63
C ASN A 56 2.18 1.29 6.97
N LYS A 57 2.84 2.35 7.45
CA LYS A 57 2.75 3.69 6.85
C LYS A 57 3.38 3.74 5.45
N CYS A 58 4.54 3.12 5.26
CA CYS A 58 5.20 3.05 3.96
C CYS A 58 4.37 2.26 2.95
N GLU A 59 3.84 1.10 3.35
CA GLU A 59 2.96 0.28 2.50
C GLU A 59 1.72 1.06 2.07
N PHE A 60 1.10 1.77 3.00
CA PHE A 60 -0.03 2.65 2.72
C PHE A 60 0.31 3.68 1.63
N VAL A 61 1.39 4.44 1.82
CA VAL A 61 1.82 5.48 0.86
C VAL A 61 2.12 4.87 -0.50
N TYR A 62 2.89 3.77 -0.53
CA TYR A 62 3.26 3.11 -1.77
C TYR A 62 2.02 2.67 -2.56
N ILE A 63 1.07 2.03 -1.90
CA ILE A 63 -0.14 1.49 -2.53
C ILE A 63 -1.04 2.63 -3.01
N THR A 64 -1.20 3.70 -2.22
CA THR A 64 -1.95 4.89 -2.65
C THR A 64 -1.32 5.55 -3.87
N GLU A 65 0.01 5.67 -3.91
CA GLU A 65 0.70 6.28 -5.05
C GLU A 65 0.56 5.41 -6.31
N GLN A 66 0.64 4.09 -6.19
CA GLN A 66 0.40 3.21 -7.34
C GLN A 66 -1.03 3.33 -7.86
N ALA A 67 -2.01 3.30 -6.95
CA ALA A 67 -3.41 3.44 -7.31
C ALA A 67 -3.69 4.80 -7.98
N ASP A 68 -3.17 5.89 -7.41
CA ASP A 68 -3.32 7.23 -7.98
C ASP A 68 -2.69 7.34 -9.38
N ASN A 69 -1.52 6.71 -9.59
CA ASN A 69 -0.89 6.64 -10.91
C ASN A 69 -1.74 5.86 -11.94
N ASP A 70 -2.50 4.88 -11.47
CA ASP A 70 -3.45 4.10 -12.28
C ASP A 70 -4.83 4.79 -12.41
N GLY A 71 -4.99 5.99 -11.83
CA GLY A 71 -6.25 6.74 -11.85
C GLY A 71 -7.29 6.25 -10.85
N ILE A 72 -6.89 5.46 -9.85
CA ILE A 72 -7.73 4.94 -8.78
C ILE A 72 -7.45 5.70 -7.47
N SER A 73 -8.43 6.49 -7.02
CA SER A 73 -8.39 7.14 -5.72
C SER A 73 -8.84 6.16 -4.65
N LEU A 74 -7.90 5.59 -3.90
CA LEU A 74 -8.20 4.74 -2.74
C LEU A 74 -8.55 5.58 -1.52
N ASP A 75 -9.69 5.29 -0.90
CA ASP A 75 -10.01 5.90 0.38
C ASP A 75 -9.26 5.21 1.54
N MET A 76 -8.98 5.99 2.58
CA MET A 76 -8.19 5.51 3.72
C MET A 76 -8.86 4.37 4.49
N GLU A 77 -10.19 4.26 4.45
CA GLU A 77 -10.97 3.24 5.15
C GLU A 77 -10.91 1.90 4.42
N THR A 78 -11.06 1.91 3.10
CA THR A 78 -10.94 0.73 2.23
C THR A 78 -9.53 0.13 2.31
N LEU A 79 -8.49 0.97 2.35
CA LEU A 79 -7.11 0.52 2.54
C LEU A 79 -6.86 -0.09 3.93
N LYS A 80 -7.39 0.53 4.99
CA LYS A 80 -7.29 0.01 6.35
C LYS A 80 -7.90 -1.38 6.49
N ASN A 81 -9.04 -1.61 5.86
CA ASN A 81 -9.80 -2.85 6.02
C ASN A 81 -9.30 -4.02 5.16
N ASN A 82 -8.57 -3.75 4.07
CA ASN A 82 -8.19 -4.78 3.10
C ASN A 82 -6.68 -5.02 2.99
N VAL A 83 -5.84 -4.08 3.42
CA VAL A 83 -4.37 -4.17 3.28
C VAL A 83 -3.66 -4.16 4.63
N MET A 84 -4.08 -3.29 5.55
CA MET A 84 -3.34 -3.09 6.79
C MET A 84 -3.79 -4.05 7.89
N GLN A 85 -2.88 -4.92 8.34
CA GLN A 85 -3.03 -5.66 9.60
C GLN A 85 -2.42 -4.81 10.72
N PHE A 86 -3.26 -4.11 11.48
CA PHE A 86 -2.87 -3.42 12.71
C PHE A 86 -2.79 -4.38 13.90
#